data_AF-A0A084T941-F1
#
_entry.id   AF-A0A084T941-F1
#
_cell.length_a   1.000
_cell.length_b   1.000
_cell.length_c   1.000
_cell.angle_alpha   90.00
_cell.angle_beta   90.00
_cell.angle_gamma   90.00
#
_symmetry.space_group_name_H-M   'P 1'
#
loop_
_entity.id
_entity.type
_entity.pdbx_description
1 polymer ?
#
loop_
_entity_poly.entity_id
_entity_poly.type
_entity_poly.pdbx_seq_one_letter_code
_entity_poly.pdbx_strand_id
1 'polypeptide(L)'
;MYKSIHIVRSYRVDRINEHGPIGHNRHNDGTVEALLKNGKTFAVPFGGFIEGSNLVGLKRVKLLHIRYLCDDEQALIPSYQIPKNHYLVGVFLERKLYVLLLDGQPKHFPDNNADFDGKNNVVRLI
;
A
#
# COMPACT_ATOMS: atom_id res chain seq x y z
N MET A 1 -0.03 -13.43 -9.04
CA MET A 1 0.28 -12.01 -8.72
C MET A 1 -1.00 -11.37 -8.26
N TYR A 2 -0.98 -10.68 -7.12
CA TYR A 2 -2.15 -10.02 -6.55
C TYR A 2 -2.72 -8.97 -7.53
N LYS A 3 -4.03 -8.75 -7.47
CA LYS A 3 -4.77 -7.89 -8.41
C LYS A 3 -5.56 -6.78 -7.74
N SER A 4 -5.92 -6.95 -6.46
CA SER A 4 -6.69 -5.96 -5.71
C SER A 4 -6.33 -6.01 -4.23
N ILE A 5 -6.81 -5.02 -3.48
CA ILE A 5 -6.54 -4.87 -2.05
C ILE A 5 -7.80 -4.47 -1.27
N HIS A 6 -7.80 -4.81 0.01
CA HIS A 6 -8.70 -4.23 1.00
C HIS A 6 -7.97 -3.19 1.82
N ILE A 7 -8.54 -2.00 1.90
CA ILE A 7 -8.14 -0.95 2.84
C ILE A 7 -9.14 -0.96 4.00
N VAL A 8 -8.63 -1.00 5.23
CA VAL A 8 -9.45 -0.97 6.45
C VAL A 8 -9.12 0.29 7.24
N ARG A 9 -10.07 1.23 7.28
CA ARG A 9 -10.00 2.49 8.04
C ARG A 9 -11.14 2.53 9.05
N SER A 10 -10.81 2.50 10.34
CA SER A 10 -11.79 2.44 11.44
C SER A 10 -12.81 1.31 11.25
N TYR A 11 -14.04 1.62 10.83
CA TYR A 11 -15.13 0.66 10.62
C TYR A 11 -15.46 0.44 9.13
N ARG A 12 -14.62 0.93 8.22
CA ARG A 12 -14.85 0.89 6.77
C ARG A 12 -13.85 -0.03 6.08
N VAL A 13 -14.36 -0.76 5.09
CA VAL A 13 -13.56 -1.59 4.19
C VAL A 13 -13.76 -1.08 2.77
N ASP A 14 -12.69 -0.55 2.18
CA ASP A 14 -12.67 -0.14 0.79
C ASP A 14 -11.96 -1.23 -0.01
N ARG A 15 -12.60 -1.65 -1.11
CA ARG A 15 -12.06 -2.61 -2.07
C ARG A 15 -11.60 -1.84 -3.29
N ILE A 16 -10.34 -2.01 -3.68
CA ILE A 16 -9.75 -1.26 -4.80
C ILE A 16 -8.83 -2.15 -5.62
N ASN A 17 -8.76 -1.87 -6.91
CA ASN A 17 -7.77 -2.43 -7.85
C ASN A 17 -7.10 -1.29 -8.63
N GLU A 18 -6.28 -1.61 -9.64
CA GLU A 18 -5.58 -0.61 -10.45
C GLU A 18 -6.50 0.30 -11.28
N HIS A 19 -7.74 -0.12 -11.51
CA HIS A 19 -8.77 0.65 -12.20
C HIS A 19 -9.56 1.57 -11.24
N GLY A 20 -9.37 1.42 -9.93
CA GLY A 20 -9.97 2.28 -8.91
C GLY A 20 -10.89 1.53 -7.92
N PRO A 21 -11.93 2.20 -7.40
CA PRO A 21 -12.91 1.62 -6.48
C PRO A 21 -13.65 0.41 -7.06
N ILE A 22 -13.81 -0.64 -6.25
CA ILE A 22 -14.63 -1.80 -6.56
C ILE A 22 -15.98 -1.65 -5.85
N GLY A 23 -17.07 -1.69 -6.62
CA GLY A 23 -18.44 -1.59 -6.14
C GLY A 23 -18.92 -0.14 -5.92
N HIS A 24 -20.22 0.01 -5.66
CA HIS A 24 -20.83 1.31 -5.42
C HIS A 24 -20.71 1.73 -3.96
N ASN A 25 -19.58 2.32 -3.58
CA ASN A 25 -19.40 2.99 -2.30
C ASN A 25 -19.03 4.46 -2.55
N ARG A 26 -19.92 5.40 -2.23
CA ARG A 26 -19.68 6.86 -2.41
C ARG A 26 -18.47 7.39 -1.64
N HIS A 27 -17.97 6.64 -0.65
CA HIS A 27 -16.82 7.02 0.16
C HIS A 27 -15.51 6.38 -0.29
N ASN A 28 -15.55 5.41 -1.20
CA ASN A 28 -14.35 4.79 -1.76
C ASN A 28 -13.87 5.62 -2.95
N ASP A 29 -12.82 6.41 -2.75
CA ASP A 29 -12.22 7.29 -3.74
C ASP A 29 -11.09 6.62 -4.53
N GLY A 30 -10.81 5.33 -4.28
CA GLY A 30 -9.80 4.56 -5.00
C GLY A 30 -8.38 4.89 -4.58
N THR A 31 -8.21 5.60 -3.45
CA THR A 31 -6.91 6.06 -2.99
C THR A 31 -6.31 5.18 -1.91
N VAL A 32 -4.99 5.06 -1.96
CA VAL A 32 -4.17 4.49 -0.88
C VAL A 32 -3.48 5.63 -0.16
N GLU A 33 -3.36 5.50 1.16
CA GLU A 33 -2.59 6.44 1.96
C GLU A 33 -1.17 5.93 2.18
N ALA A 34 -0.20 6.81 2.04
CA ALA A 34 1.20 6.52 2.32
C ALA A 34 1.79 7.51 3.32
N LEU A 35 2.63 6.99 4.23
CA LEU A 35 3.40 7.78 5.18
C LEU A 35 4.77 8.12 4.61
N LEU A 36 5.06 9.41 4.52
CA LEU A 36 6.38 9.95 4.23
C LEU A 36 7.22 9.99 5.49
N LYS A 37 8.54 10.02 5.31
CA LYS A 37 9.51 10.09 6.41
C LYS A 37 9.37 11.29 7.34
N ASN A 38 8.81 12.40 6.86
CA ASN A 38 8.57 13.59 7.66
C ASN A 38 7.31 13.46 8.52
N GLY A 39 6.69 12.27 8.61
CA GLY A 39 5.48 12.02 9.38
C GLY A 39 4.21 12.46 8.67
N LYS A 40 4.30 13.13 7.50
CA LYS A 40 3.12 13.51 6.73
C LYS A 40 2.59 12.32 5.96
N THR A 41 1.28 12.16 5.97
CA THR A 41 0.60 11.24 5.07
C THR A 41 0.11 11.99 3.83
N PHE A 42 -0.07 11.23 2.76
CA PHE A 42 -0.74 11.69 1.55
C PHE A 42 -1.50 10.53 0.93
N ALA A 43 -2.62 10.82 0.27
CA ALA A 43 -3.44 9.83 -0.40
C ALA A 43 -3.49 10.12 -1.90
N VAL A 44 -3.27 9.07 -2.71
CA VAL A 44 -3.33 9.13 -4.18
C VAL A 44 -3.89 7.82 -4.73
N PRO A 45 -4.32 7.77 -6.01
CA PRO A 45 -4.89 6.56 -6.59
C PRO A 45 -3.96 5.35 -6.49
N PHE A 46 -4.57 4.19 -6.30
CA PHE A 46 -3.87 2.92 -6.34
C PHE A 46 -3.47 2.55 -7.77
N GLY A 47 -2.21 2.15 -7.94
CA GLY A 47 -1.65 1.75 -9.22
C GLY A 47 -1.54 0.25 -9.42
N GLY A 48 -1.78 -0.56 -8.38
CA GLY A 48 -1.60 -2.01 -8.44
C GLY A 48 -0.30 -2.47 -7.80
N PHE A 49 0.37 -3.43 -8.44
CA PHE A 49 1.52 -4.15 -7.89
C PHE A 49 2.71 -4.04 -8.84
N ILE A 50 3.90 -3.83 -8.29
CA ILE A 50 5.15 -3.74 -9.06
C ILE A 50 6.17 -4.73 -8.51
N GLU A 51 6.82 -5.49 -9.40
CA GLU A 51 7.94 -6.35 -9.08
C GLU A 51 9.24 -5.54 -9.01
N GLY A 52 9.88 -5.54 -7.85
CA GLY A 52 11.02 -4.68 -7.52
C GLY A 52 12.38 -5.26 -7.86
N SER A 53 12.49 -6.55 -8.18
CA SER A 53 13.76 -7.24 -8.46
C SER A 53 14.56 -6.61 -9.61
N ASN A 54 13.87 -5.98 -10.57
CA ASN A 54 14.48 -5.39 -11.76
C ASN A 54 14.53 -3.85 -11.76
N LEU A 55 14.09 -3.19 -10.68
CA LEU A 55 13.89 -1.74 -10.67
C LEU A 55 14.86 -1.03 -9.70
N VAL A 56 15.85 -0.35 -10.27
CA VAL A 56 16.83 0.46 -9.52
C VAL A 56 16.28 1.88 -9.34
N GLY A 57 16.42 2.44 -8.13
CA GLY A 57 16.11 3.85 -7.87
C GLY A 57 14.65 4.16 -7.50
N LEU A 58 13.78 3.15 -7.33
CA LEU A 58 12.40 3.40 -6.91
C LEU A 58 12.32 3.98 -5.49
N LYS A 59 11.58 5.08 -5.37
CA LYS A 59 11.30 5.69 -4.07
C LYS A 59 10.27 4.88 -3.30
N ARG A 60 10.72 4.21 -2.24
CA ARG A 60 9.87 3.44 -1.33
C ARG A 60 9.10 4.34 -0.37
N VAL A 61 7.88 3.94 -0.06
CA VAL A 61 6.97 4.57 0.90
C VAL A 61 6.31 3.51 1.77
N LYS A 62 5.76 3.93 2.93
CA LYS A 62 4.97 3.06 3.80
C LYS A 62 3.49 3.19 3.41
N LEU A 63 2.88 2.16 2.82
CA LEU A 63 1.44 2.14 2.56
C LEU A 63 0.71 1.75 3.84
N LEU A 64 -0.32 2.52 4.17
CA LEU A 64 -1.08 2.37 5.39
C LEU A 64 -2.43 1.71 5.12
N HIS A 65 -3.02 1.14 6.17
CA HIS A 65 -4.40 0.64 6.21
C HIS A 65 -4.73 -0.52 5.26
N ILE A 66 -3.79 -1.00 4.44
CA ILE A 66 -3.98 -2.19 3.61
C ILE A 66 -4.01 -3.42 4.51
N ARG A 67 -5.10 -4.19 4.43
CA ARG A 67 -5.33 -5.36 5.28
C ARG A 67 -5.22 -6.69 4.53
N TYR A 68 -5.67 -6.72 3.28
CA TYR A 68 -5.65 -7.91 2.45
C TYR A 68 -5.13 -7.58 1.07
N LEU A 69 -4.33 -8.49 0.51
CA LEU A 69 -4.06 -8.58 -0.92
C LEU A 69 -4.86 -9.75 -1.47
N CYS A 70 -5.44 -9.56 -2.65
CA CYS A 70 -6.35 -10.53 -3.27
C CYS A 70 -5.85 -10.94 -4.65
N ASP A 71 -6.13 -12.19 -5.03
CA ASP A 71 -5.70 -12.76 -6.32
C ASP A 71 -6.64 -12.42 -7.49
N ASP A 72 -7.82 -11.89 -7.19
CA ASP A 72 -8.84 -11.49 -8.16
C ASP A 72 -9.02 -9.97 -8.23
N GLU A 73 -9.62 -9.49 -9.32
CA GLU A 73 -9.83 -8.05 -9.56
C GLU A 73 -10.98 -7.47 -8.74
N GLN A 74 -11.86 -8.31 -8.18
CA GLN A 74 -13.05 -7.92 -7.45
C GLN A 74 -12.83 -7.92 -5.92
N ALA A 75 -11.61 -8.23 -5.49
CA ALA A 75 -11.20 -8.34 -4.10
C ALA A 75 -12.09 -9.29 -3.29
N LEU A 76 -12.42 -10.44 -3.87
CA LEU A 76 -13.25 -11.48 -3.24
C LEU A 76 -12.42 -12.62 -2.64
N ILE A 77 -11.20 -12.82 -3.12
CA ILE A 77 -10.32 -13.93 -2.77
C ILE A 77 -9.06 -13.36 -2.09
N PRO A 78 -9.10 -13.06 -0.78
CA PRO A 78 -7.92 -12.65 -0.03
C PRO A 78 -6.93 -13.82 0.06
N SER A 79 -5.73 -13.61 -0.46
CA SER A 79 -4.65 -14.61 -0.48
C SER A 79 -3.51 -14.27 0.47
N TYR A 80 -3.40 -12.99 0.88
CA TYR A 80 -2.41 -12.54 1.84
C TYR A 80 -3.01 -11.53 2.83
N GLN A 81 -2.84 -11.79 4.12
CA GLN A 81 -3.30 -10.90 5.19
C GLN A 81 -2.13 -10.15 5.83
N ILE A 82 -2.23 -8.83 5.87
CA ILE A 82 -1.28 -7.97 6.57
C ILE A 82 -1.71 -7.88 8.05
N PRO A 83 -0.81 -8.13 9.03
CA PRO A 83 -1.12 -7.98 10.46
C PRO A 83 -1.57 -6.57 10.85
N LYS A 84 -2.21 -6.43 12.02
CA LYS A 84 -2.68 -5.10 12.46
C LYS A 84 -1.44 -4.28 12.82
N ASN A 85 -1.52 -2.96 12.67
CA ASN A 85 -0.40 -2.06 12.96
C ASN A 85 0.85 -2.37 12.14
N HIS A 86 0.69 -2.92 10.94
CA HIS A 86 1.77 -3.07 9.98
C HIS A 86 1.54 -2.12 8.81
N TYR A 87 2.63 -1.60 8.27
CA TYR A 87 2.61 -0.94 6.97
C TYR A 87 3.12 -1.90 5.90
N LEU A 88 2.63 -1.74 4.68
CA LEU A 88 3.14 -2.44 3.51
C LEU A 88 4.20 -1.58 2.83
N VAL A 89 5.24 -2.19 2.27
CA VAL A 89 6.20 -1.47 1.44
C VAL A 89 5.57 -1.20 0.08
N GLY A 90 5.53 0.07 -0.30
CA GLY A 90 5.09 0.49 -1.62
C GLY A 90 6.07 1.41 -2.31
N VAL A 91 5.72 1.83 -3.51
CA VAL A 91 6.45 2.82 -4.30
C VAL A 91 5.49 3.87 -4.85
N PHE A 92 5.98 5.11 -4.96
CA PHE A 92 5.27 6.18 -5.61
C PHE A 92 5.85 6.40 -7.01
N LEU A 93 5.04 6.19 -8.04
CA LEU A 93 5.43 6.27 -9.44
C LEU A 93 4.26 6.84 -10.24
N GLU A 94 4.52 7.74 -11.19
CA GLU A 94 3.49 8.32 -12.09
C GLU A 94 2.22 8.81 -11.35
N ARG A 95 2.41 9.45 -10.18
CA ARG A 95 1.33 9.98 -9.32
C ARG A 95 0.39 8.91 -8.74
N LYS A 96 0.77 7.64 -8.76
CA LYS A 96 0.06 6.51 -8.13
C LYS A 96 0.92 5.81 -7.09
N LEU A 97 0.26 5.09 -6.19
CA LEU A 97 0.91 4.22 -5.21
C LEU A 97 0.78 2.75 -5.62
N TYR A 98 1.89 2.04 -5.61
CA TYR A 98 1.95 0.62 -5.93
C TYR A 98 2.44 -0.17 -4.73
N VAL A 99 1.90 -1.37 -4.54
CA VAL A 99 2.51 -2.37 -3.66
C VAL A 99 3.80 -2.87 -4.30
N LEU A 100 4.89 -2.86 -3.54
CA LEU A 100 6.15 -3.43 -3.99
C LEU A 100 6.20 -4.92 -3.64
N LEU A 101 6.37 -5.75 -4.66
CA LEU A 101 6.67 -7.17 -4.54
C LEU A 101 8.17 -7.38 -4.74
N LEU A 102 8.73 -8.34 -4.03
CA LEU A 102 10.09 -8.83 -4.23
C LEU A 102 10.02 -10.34 -4.33
N ASP A 103 10.36 -10.86 -5.51
CA ASP A 103 10.22 -12.27 -5.88
C ASP A 103 8.76 -12.75 -5.70
N GLY A 104 7.81 -11.90 -6.13
CA GLY A 104 6.37 -12.13 -5.99
C GLY A 104 5.82 -11.98 -4.57
N GLN A 105 6.65 -11.69 -3.57
CA GLN A 105 6.24 -11.59 -2.17
C GLN A 105 6.13 -10.13 -1.71
N PRO A 106 5.04 -9.75 -1.03
CA PRO A 106 4.94 -8.43 -0.42
C PRO A 106 5.88 -8.34 0.79
N LYS A 107 6.35 -7.14 1.10
CA LYS A 107 7.02 -6.86 2.38
C LYS A 107 6.15 -5.96 3.24
N HIS A 108 6.03 -6.32 4.51
CA HIS A 108 5.40 -5.50 5.52
C HIS A 108 6.23 -5.48 6.79
N PHE A 109 6.08 -4.44 7.59
CA PHE A 109 6.75 -4.34 8.87
C PHE A 109 5.79 -3.78 9.91
N PRO A 110 5.98 -4.13 11.20
CA PRO A 110 5.35 -3.42 12.29
C PRO A 110 5.57 -1.92 12.12
N ASP A 111 4.51 -1.14 12.21
CA ASP A 111 4.61 0.30 12.30
C ASP A 111 5.01 0.65 13.74
N ASN A 112 6.31 0.55 14.00
CA ASN A 112 6.91 0.86 15.30
C ASN A 112 6.79 2.33 15.68
N ASN A 113 6.08 3.18 14.93
CA ASN A 113 5.73 4.53 15.36
C ASN A 113 4.69 4.57 16.50
N ALA A 114 4.47 3.45 17.20
CA ALA A 114 4.07 3.48 18.60
C ALA A 114 5.22 3.92 19.53
N ASP A 115 6.50 3.87 19.13
CA ASP A 115 7.66 4.49 19.82
C ASP A 115 8.91 4.62 18.90
N PHE A 116 9.50 5.82 18.87
CA PHE A 116 10.67 6.23 18.06
C PHE A 116 11.94 5.39 18.33
N ASP A 117 12.62 4.87 17.30
CA ASP A 117 14.08 5.10 17.15
C ASP A 117 14.55 4.86 15.71
N GLY A 118 15.35 5.79 15.22
CA GLY A 118 15.81 5.87 13.85
C GLY A 118 16.82 4.78 13.51
N LYS A 119 16.55 4.03 12.44
CA LYS A 119 17.56 3.51 11.53
C LYS A 119 16.93 3.08 10.20
N ASN A 120 17.51 3.59 9.12
CA ASN A 120 17.53 3.07 7.74
C ASN A 120 16.63 3.74 6.64
N ASN A 121 17.34 4.44 5.74
CA ASN A 121 17.25 4.44 4.26
C ASN A 121 15.96 4.84 3.54
N VAL A 122 15.53 6.10 3.67
CA VAL A 122 14.58 6.76 2.73
C VAL A 122 14.93 8.24 2.70
N VAL A 123 14.89 8.88 1.52
CA VAL A 123 15.40 10.24 1.29
C VAL A 123 14.24 11.23 1.08
N ARG A 124 14.42 12.48 1.54
CA ARG A 124 13.48 13.61 1.43
C ARG A 124 13.11 13.89 -0.05
N LEU A 125 11.89 14.34 -0.31
CA LEU A 125 11.58 15.13 -1.51
C LEU A 125 11.82 16.59 -1.10
N ILE A 126 12.71 17.26 -1.82
CA ILE A 126 12.89 18.73 -1.78
C ILE A 126 11.84 19.31 -2.73
#